data_AF-A0A9P6B5C9-F1
#
_entry.id   AF-A0A9P6B5C9-F1
#
_cell.length_a   1.000
_cell.length_b   1.000
_cell.length_c   1.000
_cell.angle_alpha   90.00
_cell.angle_beta   90.00
_cell.angle_gamma   90.00
#
_symmetry.space_group_name_H-M   'P 1'
#
loop_
_entity.id
_entity.type
_entity.pdbx_description
1 polymer ?
#
loop_
_entity_poly.entity_id
_entity_poly.type
_entity_poly.pdbx_seq_one_letter_code
_entity_poly.pdbx_strand_id
1 'polypeptide(L)'
;MWFNSFSTLAILAVSLLNLTPTEAIITRISAPTTTLHPGHKFTVTFFTENHIINNAQYYALFGVTPSTKPDQVMGTLLGQGFDLVTSGHSQTGHGSFKVTVRIPKGFVTETGKTEAYILNTAVFGTAGVVNGLTEPIFTANITIASS
;
A
#
# COMPACT_ATOMS: atom_id res chain seq x y z
N MET A 1 -8.23 -71.64 -13.85
CA MET A 1 -8.03 -70.56 -14.85
C MET A 1 -9.25 -69.67 -14.78
N TRP A 2 -9.24 -68.36 -14.67
CA TRP A 2 -8.29 -67.31 -14.28
C TRP A 2 -9.24 -66.10 -14.11
N PHE A 3 -9.12 -65.37 -13.00
CA PHE A 3 -9.96 -64.19 -12.73
C PHE A 3 -9.61 -63.08 -13.72
N ASN A 4 -10.59 -62.49 -14.39
CA ASN A 4 -10.44 -61.19 -15.04
C ASN A 4 -11.43 -60.20 -14.43
N SER A 5 -11.13 -59.80 -13.19
CA SER A 5 -11.52 -58.48 -12.68
C SER A 5 -10.52 -57.50 -13.26
N PHE A 6 -10.94 -56.47 -13.99
CA PHE A 6 -10.28 -55.15 -14.02
C PHE A 6 -11.10 -54.18 -14.88
N SER A 7 -11.08 -52.92 -14.47
CA SER A 7 -11.63 -51.74 -15.15
C SER A 7 -13.10 -51.49 -14.84
N THR A 8 -13.46 -50.51 -14.03
CA THR A 8 -13.11 -49.10 -14.24
C THR A 8 -12.83 -48.41 -12.91
N LEU A 9 -11.55 -48.05 -12.68
CA LEU A 9 -11.20 -47.07 -11.67
C LEU A 9 -11.96 -45.78 -11.96
N ALA A 10 -12.72 -45.32 -10.95
CA ALA A 10 -13.20 -43.97 -10.85
C ALA A 10 -12.00 -43.02 -10.78
N ILE A 11 -11.63 -42.42 -11.90
CA ILE A 11 -10.74 -41.25 -11.90
C ILE A 11 -11.65 -40.03 -11.84
N LEU A 12 -12.07 -39.70 -10.62
CA LEU A 12 -12.63 -38.39 -10.31
C LEU A 12 -11.45 -37.41 -10.37
N ALA A 13 -11.10 -36.94 -11.57
CA ALA A 13 -10.18 -35.84 -11.76
C ALA A 13 -10.87 -34.57 -11.26
N VAL A 14 -10.85 -34.36 -9.95
CA VAL A 14 -11.11 -33.04 -9.36
C VAL A 14 -9.94 -32.18 -9.81
N SER A 15 -10.13 -31.48 -10.92
CA SER A 15 -9.35 -30.30 -11.25
C SER A 15 -9.58 -29.30 -10.11
N LEU A 16 -8.74 -29.40 -9.07
CA LEU A 16 -8.50 -28.31 -8.16
C LEU A 16 -8.10 -27.14 -9.05
N LEU A 17 -9.05 -26.26 -9.33
CA LEU A 17 -8.75 -24.89 -9.71
C LEU A 17 -7.80 -24.40 -8.63
N ASN A 18 -6.51 -24.37 -8.95
CA ASN A 18 -5.55 -23.58 -8.20
C ASN A 18 -6.05 -22.15 -8.30
N LEU A 19 -6.96 -21.78 -7.40
CA LEU A 19 -7.26 -20.39 -7.05
C LEU A 19 -5.95 -19.87 -6.49
N THR A 20 -5.05 -19.47 -7.39
CA THR A 20 -3.89 -18.66 -7.00
C THR A 20 -4.48 -17.47 -6.27
N PRO A 21 -4.13 -17.27 -4.98
CA PRO A 21 -4.63 -16.11 -4.26
C PRO A 21 -4.24 -14.87 -5.07
N THR A 22 -5.26 -14.13 -5.54
CA THR A 22 -5.04 -12.90 -6.27
C THR A 22 -4.31 -11.95 -5.34
N GLU A 23 -3.11 -11.53 -5.73
CA GLU A 23 -2.33 -10.54 -4.98
C GLU A 23 -3.21 -9.31 -4.75
N ALA A 24 -3.11 -8.70 -3.56
CA ALA A 24 -3.84 -7.46 -3.33
C ALA A 24 -3.17 -6.33 -4.08
N ILE A 25 -3.86 -5.87 -5.11
CA ILE A 25 -3.46 -4.72 -5.89
C ILE A 25 -4.00 -3.49 -5.16
N ILE A 26 -3.10 -2.61 -4.72
CA ILE A 26 -3.47 -1.28 -4.23
C ILE A 26 -3.98 -0.47 -5.43
N THR A 27 -5.19 0.07 -5.32
CA THR A 27 -5.81 0.84 -6.41
C THR A 27 -5.75 2.34 -6.18
N ARG A 28 -5.79 2.76 -4.92
CA ARG A 28 -5.72 4.18 -4.54
C ARG A 28 -5.39 4.33 -3.06
N ILE A 29 -5.06 5.55 -2.67
CA ILE A 29 -4.93 5.97 -1.29
C ILE A 29 -5.90 7.10 -0.96
N SER A 30 -6.17 7.30 0.32
CA SER A 30 -6.76 8.53 0.85
C SER A 30 -6.00 9.01 2.08
N ALA A 31 -6.00 10.32 2.27
CA ALA A 31 -5.43 11.01 3.42
C ALA A 31 -6.49 11.93 4.05
N PRO A 32 -6.28 12.43 5.28
CA PRO A 32 -7.25 13.31 5.91
C PRO A 32 -7.33 14.65 5.18
N THR A 33 -8.53 15.25 5.20
CA THR A 33 -8.78 16.60 4.69
C THR A 33 -8.54 17.70 5.73
N THR A 34 -8.28 17.31 6.98
CA THR A 34 -7.96 18.22 8.08
C THR A 34 -6.57 18.81 7.93
N THR A 35 -6.39 20.08 8.33
CA THR A 35 -5.09 20.72 8.40
C THR A 35 -4.15 20.01 9.38
N LEU A 36 -2.97 19.65 8.92
CA LEU A 36 -1.90 19.01 9.68
C LEU A 36 -0.86 20.06 10.10
N HIS A 37 -0.11 19.77 11.15
CA HIS A 37 1.03 20.58 11.59
C HIS A 37 2.27 19.69 11.75
N PRO A 38 3.49 20.25 11.67
CA PRO A 38 4.70 19.53 12.02
C PRO A 38 4.58 18.82 13.38
N GLY A 39 4.96 17.53 13.40
CA GLY A 39 4.83 16.65 14.55
C GLY A 39 3.51 15.87 14.64
N HIS A 40 2.46 16.26 13.91
CA HIS A 40 1.18 15.54 13.87
C HIS A 40 1.33 14.14 13.28
N LYS A 41 0.55 13.20 13.81
CA LYS A 41 0.31 11.89 13.21
C LYS A 41 -1.01 11.94 12.44
N PHE A 42 -1.07 11.26 11.32
CA PHE A 42 -2.26 11.16 10.50
C PHE A 42 -2.40 9.77 9.89
N THR A 43 -3.61 9.41 9.47
CA THR A 43 -3.89 8.08 8.90
C THR A 43 -4.02 8.16 7.38
N VAL A 44 -3.26 7.33 6.68
CA VAL A 44 -3.43 7.05 5.25
C VAL A 44 -4.20 5.75 5.12
N THR A 45 -5.26 5.75 4.31
CA THR A 45 -6.00 4.52 3.98
C THR A 45 -5.61 4.07 2.58
N PHE A 46 -5.17 2.82 2.46
CA PHE A 46 -4.92 2.15 1.20
C PHE A 46 -6.14 1.34 0.84
N PHE A 47 -6.59 1.42 -0.41
CA PHE A 47 -7.69 0.62 -0.94
C PHE A 47 -7.12 -0.46 -1.85
N THR A 48 -7.67 -1.67 -1.75
CA THR A 48 -7.23 -2.84 -2.51
C THR A 48 -8.42 -3.48 -3.23
N GLU A 49 -8.18 -4.03 -4.43
CA GLU A 49 -9.21 -4.78 -5.18
C GLU A 49 -9.59 -6.09 -4.48
N ASN A 50 -8.62 -6.74 -3.85
CA ASN A 50 -8.77 -8.05 -3.21
C ASN A 50 -8.21 -8.02 -1.77
N HIS A 51 -8.35 -9.14 -1.06
CA HIS A 51 -7.70 -9.35 0.23
C HIS A 51 -6.19 -9.44 0.04
N ILE A 52 -5.42 -8.88 0.97
CA ILE A 52 -3.96 -9.06 0.98
C ILE A 52 -3.67 -10.43 1.59
N ILE A 53 -3.39 -11.42 0.74
CA ILE A 53 -3.24 -12.82 1.16
C ILE A 53 -1.76 -13.25 1.17
N ASN A 54 -0.87 -12.58 0.42
CA ASN A 54 0.51 -13.05 0.22
C ASN A 54 1.60 -12.08 0.69
N ASN A 55 2.60 -12.68 1.36
CA ASN A 55 3.86 -12.16 1.91
C ASN A 55 4.85 -11.54 0.88
N ALA A 56 4.38 -11.00 -0.24
CA ALA A 56 5.24 -10.12 -1.04
C ALA A 56 5.49 -8.88 -0.16
N GLN A 57 6.70 -8.70 0.37
CA GLN A 57 6.96 -7.69 1.39
C GLN A 57 6.68 -6.31 0.81
N TYR A 58 5.56 -5.69 1.24
CA TYR A 58 5.14 -4.39 0.75
C TYR A 58 5.71 -3.30 1.65
N TYR A 59 6.66 -2.55 1.13
CA TYR A 59 7.20 -1.36 1.78
C TYR A 59 6.57 -0.11 1.17
N ALA A 60 6.20 0.88 1.97
CA ALA A 60 5.71 2.17 1.50
C ALA A 60 6.62 3.31 1.94
N LEU A 61 7.04 4.15 0.99
CA LEU A 61 7.68 5.43 1.27
C LEU A 61 6.68 6.56 1.07
N PHE A 62 6.63 7.49 2.02
CA PHE A 62 5.76 8.66 1.95
C PHE A 62 6.61 9.91 1.80
N GLY A 63 6.22 10.77 0.87
CA GLY A 63 6.76 12.10 0.74
C GLY A 63 5.69 13.11 0.36
N VAL A 64 6.02 14.39 0.50
CA VAL A 64 5.09 15.49 0.23
C VAL A 64 5.72 16.52 -0.68
N THR A 65 4.94 16.98 -1.63
CA THR A 65 5.34 18.00 -2.60
C THR A 65 4.32 19.15 -2.53
N PRO A 66 4.76 20.43 -2.45
CA PRO A 66 3.82 21.54 -2.53
C PRO A 66 2.98 21.45 -3.81
N SER A 67 1.67 21.66 -3.72
CA SER A 67 0.79 21.59 -4.91
C SER A 67 1.15 22.63 -5.99
N THR A 68 1.90 23.67 -5.63
CA THR A 68 2.43 24.70 -6.53
C THR A 68 3.70 24.27 -7.29
N LYS A 69 4.34 23.16 -6.91
CA LYS A 69 5.58 22.64 -7.51
C LYS A 69 5.50 21.11 -7.69
N PRO A 70 4.58 20.60 -8.54
CA PRO A 70 4.30 19.16 -8.64
C PRO A 70 5.36 18.35 -9.40
N ASP A 71 6.45 18.99 -9.86
CA ASP A 71 7.52 18.37 -10.64
C ASP A 71 8.37 17.37 -9.82
N GLN A 72 8.23 17.37 -8.49
CA GLN A 72 8.89 16.41 -7.62
C GLN A 72 8.01 15.21 -7.30
N VAL A 73 8.42 14.05 -7.83
CA VAL A 73 7.70 12.78 -7.70
C VAL A 73 7.44 12.37 -6.25
N MET A 74 8.45 12.46 -5.37
CA MET A 74 8.31 12.15 -3.94
C MET A 74 8.43 13.37 -3.03
N GLY A 75 9.03 14.46 -3.49
CA GLY A 75 9.23 15.67 -2.70
C GLY A 75 10.00 15.42 -1.40
N THR A 76 9.55 16.03 -0.30
CA THR A 76 10.15 15.87 1.03
C THR A 76 9.66 14.59 1.68
N LEU A 77 10.57 13.68 2.01
CA LEU A 77 10.23 12.42 2.69
C LEU A 77 9.74 12.66 4.12
N LEU A 78 8.66 11.96 4.50
CA LEU A 78 8.03 12.08 5.81
C LEU A 78 8.61 11.12 6.87
N GLY A 79 9.47 10.20 6.47
CA GLY A 79 10.09 9.25 7.39
C GLY A 79 10.78 8.11 6.66
N GLN A 80 11.20 7.11 7.46
CA GLN A 80 11.66 5.84 6.93
C GLN A 80 10.48 5.06 6.33
N GLY A 81 10.78 4.15 5.40
CA GLY A 81 9.78 3.30 4.79
C GLY A 81 8.98 2.50 5.81
N PHE A 82 7.70 2.30 5.53
CA PHE A 82 6.77 1.54 6.34
C PHE A 82 6.65 0.13 5.80
N ASP A 83 6.96 -0.87 6.63
CA ASP A 83 6.58 -2.24 6.34
C ASP A 83 5.05 -2.35 6.51
N LEU A 84 4.34 -2.50 5.40
CA LEU A 84 2.89 -2.60 5.38
C LEU A 84 2.39 -3.93 5.97
N VAL A 85 3.24 -4.96 6.02
CA VAL A 85 2.91 -6.24 6.66
C VAL A 85 2.82 -6.03 8.17
N THR A 86 3.85 -5.45 8.77
CA THR A 86 3.91 -5.20 10.21
C THR A 86 2.97 -4.07 10.66
N SER A 87 2.67 -3.11 9.78
CA SER A 87 1.91 -1.89 10.13
C SER A 87 0.38 -2.02 10.11
N GLY A 88 -0.19 -3.21 9.92
CA GLY A 88 -1.65 -3.40 10.00
C GLY A 88 -2.25 -4.55 9.20
N HIS A 89 -1.44 -5.44 8.63
CA HIS A 89 -1.93 -6.55 7.80
C HIS A 89 -2.88 -7.50 8.52
N SER A 90 -2.77 -7.61 9.86
CA SER A 90 -3.68 -8.44 10.67
C SER A 90 -5.13 -7.92 10.73
N GLN A 91 -5.48 -6.84 10.03
CA GLN A 91 -6.82 -6.24 10.01
C GLN A 91 -7.42 -6.05 8.60
N THR A 92 -6.85 -6.61 7.53
CA THR A 92 -7.34 -6.36 6.16
C THR A 92 -8.49 -7.30 5.78
N GLY A 93 -9.59 -7.20 6.51
CA GLY A 93 -10.78 -8.01 6.26
C GLY A 93 -11.51 -7.64 4.97
N HIS A 94 -11.42 -6.41 4.46
CA HIS A 94 -12.37 -5.89 3.45
C HIS A 94 -11.82 -4.77 2.54
N GLY A 95 -10.88 -5.07 1.63
CA GLY A 95 -10.53 -4.16 0.52
C GLY A 95 -9.87 -2.84 0.90
N SER A 96 -9.42 -2.68 2.15
CA SER A 96 -8.62 -1.53 2.58
C SER A 96 -7.86 -1.78 3.87
N PHE A 97 -6.82 -0.98 4.12
CA PHE A 97 -6.05 -0.97 5.36
C PHE A 97 -5.49 0.42 5.67
N LYS A 98 -5.04 0.63 6.91
CA LYS A 98 -4.66 1.95 7.42
C LYS A 98 -3.21 1.95 7.90
N VAL A 99 -2.49 3.02 7.57
CA VAL A 99 -1.11 3.29 8.02
C VAL A 99 -1.08 4.63 8.73
N THR A 100 -0.43 4.69 9.88
CA THR A 100 -0.21 5.96 10.60
C THR A 100 1.11 6.58 10.18
N VAL A 101 1.04 7.72 9.50
CA VAL A 101 2.19 8.51 9.05
C VAL A 101 2.36 9.71 9.99
N ARG A 102 3.56 10.28 10.05
CA ARG A 102 3.86 11.47 10.86
C ARG A 102 4.46 12.56 9.99
N ILE A 103 4.01 13.80 10.17
CA ILE A 103 4.77 14.96 9.68
C ILE A 103 5.95 15.17 10.63
N PRO A 104 7.21 15.17 10.16
CA PRO A 104 8.37 15.41 11.01
C PRO A 104 8.22 16.71 11.82
N LYS A 105 8.69 16.72 13.08
CA LYS A 105 8.65 17.95 13.90
C LYS A 105 9.48 19.09 13.30
N GLY A 106 10.54 18.76 12.56
CA GLY A 106 11.37 19.73 11.86
C GLY A 106 10.94 20.01 10.42
N PHE A 107 9.71 19.64 10.03
CA PHE A 107 9.20 19.94 8.70
C PHE A 107 9.03 21.45 8.54
N VAL A 108 9.70 22.02 7.54
CA VAL A 108 9.74 23.47 7.30
C VAL A 108 8.63 23.84 6.33
N THR A 109 7.72 24.69 6.78
CA THR A 109 6.74 25.39 5.95
C THR A 109 7.05 26.89 5.95
N GLU A 110 6.47 27.65 5.03
CA GLU A 110 6.53 29.10 5.13
C GLU A 110 5.77 29.58 6.39
N THR A 111 6.41 30.43 7.19
CA THR A 111 5.88 30.88 8.48
C THR A 111 4.55 31.60 8.32
N GLY A 112 3.56 31.23 9.14
CA GLY A 112 2.24 31.87 9.15
C GLY A 112 1.35 31.47 7.96
N LYS A 113 1.75 30.49 7.15
CA LYS A 113 0.96 30.01 6.01
C LYS A 113 0.38 28.63 6.24
N THR A 114 -0.78 28.44 5.61
CA THR A 114 -1.40 27.14 5.40
C THR A 114 -1.31 26.83 3.91
N GLU A 115 -0.72 25.69 3.57
CA GLU A 115 -0.40 25.33 2.19
C GLU A 115 -0.95 23.95 1.84
N ALA A 116 -1.34 23.79 0.58
CA ALA A 116 -1.74 22.51 0.01
C ALA A 116 -0.50 21.72 -0.45
N TYR A 117 -0.48 20.45 -0.10
CA TYR A 117 0.56 19.49 -0.48
C TYR A 117 -0.08 18.26 -1.14
N ILE A 118 0.67 17.67 -2.07
CA ILE A 118 0.42 16.35 -2.63
C ILE A 118 1.22 15.37 -1.79
N LEU A 119 0.53 14.45 -1.11
CA LEU A 119 1.13 13.27 -0.50
C LEU A 119 1.40 12.25 -1.59
N ASN A 120 2.67 11.93 -1.82
CA ASN A 120 3.12 10.89 -2.73
C ASN A 120 3.49 9.65 -1.93
N THR A 121 3.02 8.49 -2.39
CA THR A 121 3.28 7.20 -1.75
C THR A 121 3.81 6.23 -2.78
N ALA A 122 5.09 5.86 -2.66
CA ALA A 122 5.68 4.80 -3.46
C ALA A 122 5.56 3.48 -2.71
N VAL A 123 5.02 2.45 -3.37
CA VAL A 123 4.91 1.10 -2.79
C VAL A 123 5.85 0.15 -3.53
N PHE A 124 6.62 -0.63 -2.78
CA PHE A 124 7.60 -1.58 -3.28
C PHE A 124 7.21 -2.97 -2.81
N GLY A 125 7.24 -3.97 -3.70
CA GLY A 125 7.08 -5.37 -3.33
C GLY A 125 8.38 -6.15 -3.56
N THR A 126 8.74 -7.09 -2.70
CA THR A 126 9.57 -8.24 -3.13
C THR A 126 8.64 -9.32 -3.66
N ALA A 127 8.29 -9.24 -4.95
CA ALA A 127 7.67 -10.39 -5.59
C ALA A 127 8.66 -11.56 -5.54
N GLY A 128 8.21 -12.75 -5.10
CA GLY A 128 8.98 -14.00 -5.09
C GLY A 128 9.30 -14.54 -6.49
N VAL A 129 9.55 -13.66 -7.45
CA VAL A 129 9.93 -13.96 -8.84
C VAL A 129 10.97 -12.93 -9.27
N VAL A 130 12.08 -13.43 -9.81
CA VAL A 130 13.14 -12.64 -10.44
C VAL A 130 12.50 -11.61 -11.40
N ASN A 131 12.70 -10.30 -11.13
CA ASN A 131 12.39 -9.12 -11.99
C ASN A 131 11.06 -8.34 -11.83
N GLY A 132 10.37 -8.35 -10.68
CA GLY A 132 9.10 -7.62 -10.53
C GLY A 132 9.03 -6.52 -9.46
N LEU A 133 9.89 -5.49 -9.45
CA LEU A 133 9.60 -4.26 -8.70
C LEU A 133 8.52 -3.48 -9.48
N THR A 134 7.26 -3.59 -9.09
CA THR A 134 6.24 -2.66 -9.56
C THR A 134 6.25 -1.49 -8.59
N GLU A 135 6.58 -0.29 -9.08
CA GLU A 135 6.61 0.95 -8.29
C GLU A 135 5.39 1.83 -8.62
N PRO A 136 4.16 1.44 -8.27
CA PRO A 136 3.05 2.36 -8.40
C PRO A 136 3.24 3.50 -7.40
N ILE A 137 3.11 4.72 -7.90
CA ILE A 137 3.06 5.93 -7.09
C ILE A 137 1.61 6.35 -6.96
N PHE A 138 1.13 6.42 -5.73
CA PHE A 138 -0.21 6.88 -5.40
C PHE A 138 -0.16 8.28 -4.81
N THR A 139 -1.17 9.09 -5.11
CA THR A 139 -1.23 10.48 -4.64
C THR A 139 -2.53 10.78 -3.90
N ALA A 140 -2.45 11.66 -2.91
CA ALA A 140 -3.59 12.26 -2.23
C ALA A 140 -3.29 13.71 -1.84
N ASN A 141 -4.32 14.55 -1.71
CA ASN A 141 -4.14 15.93 -1.26
C ASN A 141 -4.20 16.00 0.27
N ILE A 142 -3.30 16.78 0.87
CA ILE A 142 -3.29 17.14 2.28
C ILE A 142 -3.03 18.64 2.44
N THR A 143 -3.37 19.18 3.60
CA THR A 143 -3.08 20.58 3.95
C THR A 143 -2.16 20.60 5.15
N ILE A 144 -1.05 21.35 5.07
CA ILE A 144 -0.10 21.52 6.18
C ILE A 144 -0.02 23.02 6.52
N ALA A 145 -0.25 23.35 7.79
CA ALA A 145 -0.04 24.68 8.34
C ALA A 145 1.28 24.76 9.08
N SER A 146 1.85 25.96 9.13
CA SER A 146 3.02 26.24 9.95
C SER A 146 2.78 25.91 11.42
N SER A 147 3.88 25.57 12.11
CA SER A 147 3.90 25.47 13.58
C SER A 147 3.79 26.82 14.24
#